data_AF-A0A2W0EN72-F1
#
_entry.id   AF-A0A2W0EN72-F1
#
_cell.length_a   1.000
_cell.length_b   1.000
_cell.length_c   1.000
_cell.angle_alpha   90.00
_cell.angle_beta   90.00
_cell.angle_gamma   90.00
#
_symmetry.space_group_name_H-M   'P 1'
#
loop_
_entity.id
_entity.type
_entity.pdbx_description
1 polymer ?
#
loop_
_entity_poly.entity_id
_entity_poly.type
_entity_poly.pdbx_seq_one_letter_code
_entity_poly.pdbx_strand_id
1 'polypeptide(L)' 'MCTLTHFAYPLEPEPLHGAPNRPRFQVVMAGNAFFHIKDISTGCVRGFRASHNEACALARFLESHP' A
#
# COMPACT_ATOMS: atom_id res chain seq x y z
N MET A 1 -12.26 6.65 6.55
CA MET A 1 -10.89 6.63 7.11
C MET A 1 -10.43 5.19 7.02
N CYS A 2 -9.51 4.85 6.10
CA CYS A 2 -8.99 3.48 6.04
C CYS A 2 -8.45 3.10 7.43
N THR A 3 -8.99 2.02 7.99
CA THR A 3 -8.66 1.56 9.33
C THR A 3 -7.20 1.14 9.39
N LEU A 4 -6.59 1.47 10.53
CA LEU A 4 -5.17 1.62 10.82
C LEU A 4 -4.28 0.37 10.61
N THR A 5 -4.79 -0.72 10.07
CA THR A 5 -4.03 -1.96 9.85
C THR A 5 -3.26 -2.02 8.53
N HIS A 6 -3.42 -1.06 7.61
CA HIS A 6 -2.70 -1.06 6.33
C HIS A 6 -1.37 -0.30 6.32
N PHE A 7 -1.11 0.58 7.30
CA PHE A 7 -0.01 1.55 7.24
C PHE A 7 1.14 1.27 8.21
N ALA A 8 0.93 0.46 9.26
CA ALA A 8 1.93 0.15 10.27
C ALA A 8 2.35 -1.32 10.17
N TYR A 9 3.43 -1.61 9.46
CA TYR A 9 4.21 -2.83 9.69
C TYR A 9 5.54 -2.43 10.33
N PRO A 10 5.66 -2.49 11.67
CA PRO A 10 6.95 -2.57 12.32
C PRO A 10 7.58 -3.95 12.05
N LEU A 11 8.90 -3.93 11.89
CA LEU A 11 9.80 -5.05 11.70
C LEU A 11 9.61 -6.13 12.79
N GLU A 12 9.53 -7.41 12.42
CA GLU A 12 10.18 -8.57 13.07
C GLU A 12 9.79 -9.89 12.31
N PRO A 13 10.65 -10.94 12.30
CA PRO A 13 10.50 -12.10 11.43
C PRO A 13 9.92 -13.32 12.17
N GLU A 14 8.72 -13.77 11.83
CA GLU A 14 8.21 -15.09 12.27
C GLU A 14 7.48 -15.78 11.09
N PRO A 15 8.02 -16.87 10.50
CA PRO A 15 7.37 -17.61 9.43
C PRO A 15 6.38 -18.61 10.04
N LEU A 16 5.20 -18.14 10.45
CA LEU A 16 4.09 -19.01 10.83
C LEU A 16 3.04 -19.03 9.72
N HIS A 17 2.83 -20.24 9.20
CA HIS A 17 1.81 -20.64 8.23
C HIS A 17 0.50 -19.83 8.39
N GLY A 18 0.21 -19.00 7.38
CA GLY A 18 -1.02 -18.17 7.34
C GLY A 18 -0.82 -16.66 7.41
N ALA A 19 0.38 -16.13 7.14
CA ALA A 19 0.62 -14.69 7.08
C ALA A 19 -0.42 -14.00 6.17
N PRO A 20 -1.11 -12.93 6.64
CA PRO A 20 -1.98 -12.15 5.77
C PRO A 20 -1.14 -11.71 4.58
N ASN A 21 -1.62 -12.03 3.37
CA ASN A 21 -0.91 -11.71 2.13
C ASN A 21 -0.50 -10.24 2.17
N ARG A 22 0.80 -9.99 2.31
CA ARG A 22 1.31 -8.64 2.48
C ARG A 22 0.95 -7.87 1.22
N PRO A 23 0.25 -6.73 1.31
CA PRO A 23 -0.13 -5.98 0.12
C PRO A 23 1.12 -5.61 -0.67
N ARG A 24 1.12 -5.89 -1.98
CA ARG A 24 2.22 -5.62 -2.91
C ARG A 24 2.37 -4.12 -3.14
N PHE A 25 1.27 -3.37 -3.11
CA PHE A 25 1.24 -1.92 -3.25
C PHE A 25 1.09 -1.23 -1.89
N GLN A 26 2.07 -0.38 -1.56
CA GLN A 26 2.04 0.48 -0.40
C GLN A 26 1.60 1.89 -0.81
N VAL A 27 0.62 2.46 -0.10
CA VAL A 27 0.25 3.87 -0.22
C VAL A 27 1.07 4.66 0.78
N VAL A 28 1.74 5.73 0.35
CA VAL A 28 2.53 6.61 1.22
C VAL A 28 2.11 8.05 0.98
N MET A 29 1.83 8.82 2.04
CA MET A 29 1.56 10.25 1.90
C MET A 29 2.85 10.97 1.48
N ALA A 30 2.79 11.72 0.39
CA ALA A 30 3.93 12.44 -0.18
C ALA A 30 3.74 13.97 -0.19
N GLY A 31 2.52 14.45 0.03
CA GLY A 31 2.20 15.87 0.12
C GLY A 31 0.70 16.12 0.25
N ASN A 32 0.28 17.37 0.06
CA ASN A 32 -1.15 17.72 0.09
C ASN A 32 -1.90 17.05 -1.06
N ALA A 33 -2.87 16.20 -0.72
CA ALA A 33 -3.63 15.38 -1.67
C ALA A 33 -2.72 14.63 -2.67
N PHE A 34 -1.50 14.27 -2.25
CA PHE A 34 -0.51 13.60 -3.08
C PHE A 34 0.05 12.38 -2.37
N PHE A 35 -0.05 11.24 -3.05
CA PHE A 35 0.29 9.92 -2.52
C PHE A 35 1.21 9.19 -3.49
N HIS A 36 2.16 8.44 -2.94
CA HIS A 36 2.93 7.46 -3.68
C HIS A 36 2.27 6.10 -3.54
N ILE A 37 2.06 5.43 -4.67
CA ILE A 37 1.68 4.01 -4.74
C ILE A 37 2.94 3.25 -5.13
N LYS A 38 3.57 2.60 -4.16
CA LYS A 38 4.84 1.88 -4.32
C LYS A 38 4.56 0.39 -4.46
N ASP A 39 4.98 -0.18 -5.59
CA ASP A 39 5.09 -1.63 -5.74
C ASP A 39 6.33 -2.12 -4.96
N ILE A 40 6.10 -3.00 -3.98
CA ILE A 40 7.16 -3.56 -3.13
C ILE A 40 7.98 -4.60 -3.91
N SER A 41 7.38 -5.29 -4.88
CA SER A 41 8.04 -6.34 -5.66
C SER A 41 9.03 -5.78 -6.69
N THR A 42 8.67 -4.67 -7.32
CA THR A 42 9.50 -4.03 -8.36
C THR A 42 10.24 -2.79 -7.87
N GLY A 43 9.82 -2.22 -6.74
CA GLY A 43 10.30 -0.92 -6.27
C GLY A 43 9.72 0.28 -7.04
N CYS A 44 8.90 0.05 -8.06
CA CYS A 44 8.28 1.10 -8.87
C CYS A 44 7.36 1.98 -8.03
N VAL A 45 7.50 3.29 -8.17
CA VAL A 45 6.67 4.29 -7.47
C VAL A 45 5.88 5.09 -8.48
N ARG A 46 4.57 5.21 -8.25
CA ARG A 46 3.68 6.08 -9.02
C ARG A 46 3.10 7.16 -8.11
N GLY A 47 3.15 8.41 -8.56
CA GLY A 47 2.47 9.51 -7.89
C GLY A 47 0.98 9.53 -8.24
N PHE A 48 0.14 9.82 -7.25
CA PHE A 48 -1.31 9.88 -7.40
C PHE A 48 -1.87 11.08 -6.62
N ARG A 49 -2.64 11.93 -7.30
CA ARG A 49 -3.24 13.14 -6.71
C ARG A 49 -4.73 12.93 -6.49
N ALA A 50 -5.14 12.69 -5.25
CA ALA A 50 -6.53 12.46 -4.88
C ALA A 50 -6.66 12.45 -3.34
N SER A 51 -7.75 11.90 -2.81
CA SER A 51 -7.84 11.55 -1.39
C SER A 51 -7.08 10.25 -1.05
N HIS A 52 -6.79 10.06 0.24
CA HIS A 52 -6.16 8.82 0.72
C HIS A 52 -6.99 7.57 0.41
N ASN A 53 -8.32 7.66 0.51
CA ASN A 53 -9.20 6.52 0.23
C ASN A 53 -9.13 6.11 -1.25
N GLU A 54 -9.06 7.08 -2.17
CA GLU A 54 -8.89 6.81 -3.59
C GLU A 54 -7.52 6.21 -3.88
N ALA A 55 -6.46 6.67 -3.19
CA ALA A 55 -5.14 6.10 -3.30
C ALA A 55 -5.12 4.62 -2.85
N CYS A 56 -5.82 4.29 -1.77
CA CYS A 56 -6.02 2.90 -1.33
C CYS A 56 -6.85 2.07 -2.32
N ALA A 57 -7.89 2.64 -2.92
CA ALA A 57 -8.69 1.96 -3.93
C ALA A 57 -7.83 1.61 -5.17
N LEU A 58 -6.99 2.55 -5.61
CA LEU A 58 -6.05 2.33 -6.71
C LEU A 58 -5.04 1.21 -6.38
N ALA A 59 -4.46 1.22 -5.18
CA ALA A 59 -3.56 0.16 -4.74
C ALA A 59 -4.21 -1.24 -4.86
N ARG A 60 -5.45 -1.39 -4.37
CA ARG A 60 -6.21 -2.66 -4.46
C ARG A 60 -6.57 -3.04 -5.89
N PHE A 61 -6.88 -2.06 -6.74
CA PHE A 61 -7.15 -2.32 -8.15
C PHE A 61 -5.91 -2.90 -8.85
N LEU A 62 -4.73 -2.38 -8.53
CA LEU A 62 -3.46 -2.86 -9.06
C LEU A 62 -3.10 -4.27 -8.55
N GLU A 63 -3.44 -4.62 -7.30
CA GLU A 63 -3.29 -6.00 -6.81
C GLU A 63 -4.09 -7.01 -7.64
N SER A 64 -5.24 -6.58 -8.17
CA SER A 64 -6.18 -7.45 -8.90
C SER A 64 -5.80 -7.59 -10.38
N HIS A 65 -4.85 -6.80 -10.87
CA HIS A 65 -4.41 -6.76 -12.28
C HIS A 65 -2.87 -6.81 -12.35
N PRO A 66 -2.27 -8.01 -12.24
CA PRO A 66 -0.82 -8.19 -12.20
C PRO A 66 -0.10 -7.79 -13.49
#